data_AF-A0A6M1Z1U0-F1
#
_entry.id   AF-A0A6M1Z1U0-F1
#
_cell.length_a   1.000
_cell.length_b   1.000
_cell.length_c   1.000
_cell.angle_alpha   90.00
_cell.angle_beta   90.00
_cell.angle_gamma   90.00
#
_symmetry.space_group_name_H-M   'P 1'
#
loop_
_entity.id
_entity.type
_entity.pdbx_description
1 polymer ?
#
loop_
_entity_poly.entity_id
_entity_poly.type
_entity_poly.pdbx_seq_one_letter_code
_entity_poly.pdbx_strand_id
1 'polypeptide(L)'
;MPKLLFIVAFVLVGCHFPSKMAMNGSGGRNAYNIEVQKTNAEEMLLNLVRLRYYDSPFFLEVSSVTSQFTFKNSATASINIPGFDKINPMNIGGETLWQNQPTIQYSPLQGQEFANQLMQPIDIGIIQQIIYSGWDIDRVFMLTVQNFQEYPNIPREGLDLAEKTKHIKFHEVVYLMKELQMRGDLQVGIRLESEPGAKTKNLQFAFPSDNDTAKEVAQLMKGEMSANGKYIINIVQGFDEKGNIGILPRSLLSCMHYLSKSVIIPVSDIEDKKACSLQGEKFDIKHGEKKLVTDLLTVYNVPRKPKDAYVAIKYRDTWFYIKDEDLHSKKTFMLLLELFNLQSGRAQDRGPVLTLPIGVG
;
A
#
# COMPACT_ATOMS: atom_id res chain seq x y z
N MET A 1 25.13 -39.87 64.14
CA MET A 1 24.04 -40.36 63.26
C MET A 1 22.95 -39.27 63.20
N PRO A 2 22.26 -39.07 62.06
CA PRO A 2 22.47 -37.87 61.25
C PRO A 2 21.18 -37.07 60.94
N LYS A 3 21.33 -35.96 60.19
CA LYS A 3 20.30 -35.26 59.36
C LYS A 3 19.28 -34.41 60.16
N LEU A 4 18.84 -33.23 59.74
CA LEU A 4 18.97 -32.52 58.48
C LEU A 4 18.64 -31.05 58.76
N LEU A 5 19.48 -30.16 58.24
CA LEU A 5 19.20 -28.76 57.99
C LEU A 5 17.96 -28.68 57.07
N PHE A 6 16.87 -28.03 57.47
CA PHE A 6 15.87 -27.55 56.50
C PHE A 6 15.59 -26.08 56.73
N ILE A 7 16.34 -25.31 55.94
CA ILE A 7 16.21 -23.91 55.64
C ILE A 7 14.75 -23.61 55.28
N VAL A 8 14.10 -22.74 56.06
CA VAL A 8 12.92 -21.98 55.62
C VAL A 8 13.43 -20.92 54.63
N ALA A 9 13.68 -21.35 53.39
CA ALA A 9 13.81 -20.45 52.26
C ALA A 9 12.40 -20.31 51.70
N PHE A 10 11.65 -19.37 52.26
CA PHE A 10 10.56 -18.74 51.52
C PHE A 10 11.22 -18.05 50.35
N VAL A 11 11.30 -18.75 49.22
CA VAL A 11 11.71 -18.14 47.97
C VAL A 11 10.58 -17.16 47.64
N LEU A 12 10.79 -15.90 47.99
CA LEU A 12 10.17 -14.76 47.33
C LEU A 12 10.62 -14.79 45.86
N VAL A 13 10.12 -15.77 45.10
CA VAL A 13 10.01 -15.61 43.65
C VAL A 13 8.87 -14.62 43.52
N GLY A 14 9.20 -13.33 43.61
CA GLY A 14 8.31 -12.32 43.07
C GLY A 14 7.96 -12.78 41.65
N CYS A 15 6.67 -12.81 41.32
CA CYS A 15 6.21 -13.00 39.95
C CYS A 15 6.69 -11.81 39.11
N HIS A 16 7.99 -11.75 38.83
CA HIS A 16 8.56 -10.83 37.87
C HIS A 16 8.27 -11.44 36.52
N PHE A 17 7.06 -11.15 36.02
CA PHE A 17 6.70 -11.49 34.66
C PHE A 17 7.71 -10.86 33.71
N PRO A 18 8.40 -11.64 32.87
CA PRO A 18 9.28 -11.06 31.88
C PRO A 18 8.41 -10.28 30.91
N SER A 19 8.54 -8.96 30.92
CA SER A 19 7.97 -8.04 29.92
C SER A 19 8.20 -8.51 28.47
N LYS A 20 9.27 -9.29 28.25
CA LYS A 20 9.60 -9.98 27.00
C LYS A 20 8.53 -10.96 26.50
N MET A 21 7.81 -11.67 27.38
CA MET A 21 6.73 -12.59 26.95
C MET A 21 5.46 -11.84 26.51
N ALA A 22 5.16 -10.69 27.11
CA ALA A 22 4.04 -9.83 26.67
C ALA A 22 4.33 -9.16 25.32
N MET A 23 5.60 -8.84 25.01
CA MET A 23 5.98 -8.19 23.76
C MET A 23 6.21 -9.16 22.58
N ASN A 24 6.58 -10.41 22.84
CA ASN A 24 6.99 -11.38 21.81
C ASN A 24 6.03 -12.58 21.61
N GLY A 25 4.95 -12.70 22.40
CA GLY A 25 3.95 -13.76 22.24
C GLY A 25 2.96 -13.52 21.09
N SER A 26 1.98 -14.41 20.93
CA SER A 26 0.93 -14.33 19.90
C SER A 26 0.02 -13.08 19.97
N GLY A 27 0.11 -12.30 21.05
CA GLY A 27 -0.50 -10.97 21.20
C GLY A 27 0.51 -9.83 21.37
N GLY A 28 1.78 -10.06 21.03
CA GLY A 28 2.86 -9.10 21.11
C GLY A 28 2.94 -8.15 19.92
N ARG A 29 3.84 -7.16 19.98
CA ARG A 29 3.97 -6.08 18.98
C ARG A 29 4.23 -6.60 17.56
N ASN A 30 5.04 -7.65 17.43
CA ASN A 30 5.39 -8.21 16.12
C ASN A 30 4.19 -8.92 15.46
N ALA A 31 3.50 -9.80 16.18
CA ALA A 31 2.31 -10.49 15.67
C ALA A 31 1.23 -9.48 15.25
N TYR A 32 1.02 -8.43 16.07
CA TYR A 32 0.07 -7.37 15.74
C TYR A 32 0.48 -6.59 14.49
N ASN A 33 1.76 -6.22 14.36
CA ASN A 33 2.25 -5.50 13.18
C ASN A 33 2.05 -6.30 11.89
N ILE A 34 2.31 -7.61 11.93
CA ILE A 34 2.09 -8.53 10.79
C ILE A 34 0.60 -8.58 10.42
N GLU A 35 -0.29 -8.77 11.40
CA GLU A 35 -1.72 -8.88 11.11
C GLU A 35 -2.31 -7.55 10.60
N VAL A 36 -1.92 -6.40 11.16
CA VAL A 36 -2.36 -5.09 10.64
C VAL A 36 -1.88 -4.85 9.21
N GLN A 37 -0.61 -5.15 8.92
CA GLN A 37 -0.07 -5.01 7.57
C GLN A 37 -0.85 -5.89 6.58
N LYS A 38 -1.15 -7.13 6.97
CA LYS A 38 -1.92 -8.06 6.18
C LYS A 38 -3.36 -7.59 5.97
N THR A 39 -4.06 -7.12 7.00
CA THR A 39 -5.43 -6.61 6.85
C THR A 39 -5.49 -5.37 5.95
N ASN A 40 -4.50 -4.49 6.02
CA ASN A 40 -4.42 -3.32 5.12
C ASN A 40 -4.20 -3.75 3.67
N ALA A 41 -3.34 -4.75 3.43
CA ALA A 41 -3.14 -5.32 2.10
C ALA A 41 -4.42 -6.01 1.58
N GLU A 42 -5.11 -6.79 2.42
CA GLU A 42 -6.39 -7.42 2.07
C GLU A 42 -7.46 -6.36 1.75
N GLU A 43 -7.59 -5.29 2.55
CA GLU A 43 -8.55 -4.21 2.30
C GLU A 43 -8.26 -3.47 0.98
N MET A 44 -6.99 -3.14 0.72
CA MET A 44 -6.59 -2.52 -0.54
C MET A 44 -6.94 -3.42 -1.74
N LEU A 45 -6.61 -4.72 -1.68
CA LEU A 45 -6.95 -5.66 -2.74
C LEU A 45 -8.47 -5.78 -2.94
N LEU A 46 -9.23 -5.87 -1.85
CA LEU A 46 -10.69 -5.92 -1.89
C LEU A 46 -11.25 -4.69 -2.60
N ASN A 47 -10.72 -3.49 -2.33
CA ASN A 47 -11.17 -2.28 -2.99
C ASN A 47 -10.79 -2.21 -4.46
N LEU A 48 -9.64 -2.76 -4.89
CA LEU A 48 -9.33 -2.92 -6.32
C LEU A 48 -10.34 -3.84 -7.00
N VAL A 49 -10.72 -4.95 -6.36
CA VAL A 49 -11.74 -5.86 -6.90
C VAL A 49 -13.12 -5.18 -6.95
N ARG A 50 -13.55 -4.47 -5.90
CA ARG A 50 -14.80 -3.69 -5.91
C ARG A 50 -14.85 -2.72 -7.09
N LEU A 51 -13.81 -1.91 -7.27
CA LEU A 51 -13.72 -0.97 -8.38
C LEU A 51 -13.81 -1.66 -9.74
N ARG A 52 -13.29 -2.89 -9.85
CA ARG A 52 -13.39 -3.67 -11.08
C ARG A 52 -14.82 -4.12 -11.39
N TYR A 53 -15.62 -4.38 -10.36
CA TYR A 53 -17.05 -4.69 -10.44
C TYR A 53 -17.95 -3.44 -10.40
N TYR A 54 -17.37 -2.24 -10.52
CA TYR A 54 -18.10 -0.96 -10.41
C TYR A 54 -18.77 -0.72 -9.05
N ASP A 55 -18.30 -1.40 -8.01
CA ASP A 55 -18.72 -1.20 -6.63
C ASP A 55 -17.87 -0.09 -5.96
N SER A 56 -18.48 0.67 -5.04
CA SER A 56 -17.77 1.76 -4.34
C SER A 56 -16.67 1.23 -3.41
N PRO A 57 -15.47 1.82 -3.39
CA PRO A 57 -14.43 1.45 -2.46
C PRO A 57 -14.79 1.91 -1.04
N PHE A 58 -14.30 1.19 -0.03
CA PHE A 58 -14.57 1.48 1.37
C PHE A 58 -13.36 1.09 2.23
N PHE A 59 -12.89 2.01 3.08
CA PHE A 59 -11.71 1.83 3.93
C PHE A 59 -12.08 2.03 5.40
N LEU A 60 -11.50 1.20 6.27
CA LEU A 60 -11.59 1.30 7.72
C LEU A 60 -10.23 1.69 8.31
N GLU A 61 -10.16 2.87 8.93
CA GLU A 61 -8.98 3.28 9.68
C GLU A 61 -8.99 2.68 11.09
N VAL A 62 -7.83 2.21 11.54
CA VAL A 62 -7.62 1.82 12.94
C VAL A 62 -7.31 3.08 13.72
N SER A 63 -8.30 3.59 14.47
CA SER A 63 -8.19 4.86 15.21
C SER A 63 -7.51 4.70 16.56
N SER A 64 -7.69 3.56 17.24
CA SER A 64 -6.95 3.24 18.45
C SER A 64 -6.88 1.73 18.70
N VAL A 65 -5.84 1.32 19.41
CA VAL A 65 -5.63 -0.06 19.87
C VAL A 65 -5.41 -0.03 21.37
N THR A 66 -6.42 -0.44 22.13
CA THR A 66 -6.32 -0.52 23.60
C THR A 66 -6.22 -1.97 24.01
N SER A 67 -5.06 -2.40 24.52
CA SER A 67 -4.88 -3.75 25.06
C SER A 67 -5.14 -3.74 26.56
N GLN A 68 -6.09 -4.56 27.02
CA GLN A 68 -6.31 -4.80 28.45
C GLN A 68 -5.81 -6.21 28.79
N PHE A 69 -4.86 -6.27 29.72
CA PHE A 69 -4.33 -7.53 30.22
C PHE A 69 -5.09 -7.91 31.49
N THR A 70 -6.03 -8.86 31.38
CA THR A 70 -6.72 -9.40 32.56
C THR A 70 -6.06 -10.71 32.97
N PHE A 71 -5.48 -10.74 34.16
CA PHE A 71 -4.94 -11.95 34.76
C PHE A 71 -5.93 -12.47 35.81
N LYS A 72 -6.61 -13.59 35.51
CA LYS A 72 -7.47 -14.27 36.49
C LYS A 72 -6.70 -15.43 37.12
N ASN A 73 -6.30 -15.26 38.38
CA ASN A 73 -5.85 -16.35 39.23
C ASN A 73 -7.08 -16.99 39.91
N SER A 74 -7.71 -17.96 39.29
CA SER A 74 -8.64 -18.84 40.00
C SER A 74 -7.84 -19.96 40.68
N ALA A 75 -7.35 -19.68 41.89
CA ALA A 75 -6.87 -20.74 42.78
C ALA A 75 -8.06 -21.26 43.59
N THR A 76 -8.83 -22.19 43.04
CA THR A 76 -9.83 -22.93 43.82
C THR A 76 -9.11 -24.01 44.63
N ALA A 77 -8.91 -23.76 45.93
CA ALA A 77 -8.52 -24.82 46.85
C ALA A 77 -9.75 -25.70 47.15
N SER A 78 -9.94 -26.77 46.38
CA SER A 78 -10.92 -27.81 46.72
C SER A 78 -10.29 -28.77 47.73
N ILE A 79 -10.75 -28.71 48.98
CA ILE A 79 -10.45 -29.75 49.98
C ILE A 79 -11.45 -30.89 49.74
N ASN A 80 -10.99 -31.98 49.13
CA ASN A 80 -11.75 -33.22 49.09
C ASN A 80 -11.73 -33.85 50.50
N ILE A 81 -12.90 -33.97 51.12
CA ILE A 81 -13.08 -34.74 52.37
C ILE A 81 -12.99 -36.23 51.98
N PRO A 82 -12.06 -37.03 52.53
CA PRO A 82 -11.90 -38.43 52.11
C PRO A 82 -13.06 -39.28 52.64
N GLY A 83 -13.81 -39.90 51.74
CA GLY A 83 -14.82 -40.90 52.05
C GLY A 83 -15.29 -41.61 50.79
N PHE A 84 -14.85 -42.86 50.62
CA PHE A 84 -15.29 -43.85 49.62
C PHE A 84 -14.93 -43.57 48.14
N ASP A 85 -13.66 -43.80 47.76
CA ASP A 85 -13.28 -44.84 46.76
C ASP A 85 -11.80 -44.76 46.34
N LYS A 86 -11.22 -45.94 46.08
CA LYS A 86 -9.82 -46.15 45.67
C LYS A 86 -9.63 -45.97 44.16
N ILE A 87 -9.65 -44.74 43.63
CA ILE A 87 -8.94 -44.40 42.38
C ILE A 87 -8.52 -42.92 42.51
N ASN A 88 -7.22 -42.70 42.67
CA ASN A 88 -6.62 -41.39 42.53
C ASN A 88 -6.13 -41.27 41.06
N PRO A 89 -6.56 -40.25 40.32
CA PRO A 89 -5.53 -39.46 39.67
C PRO A 89 -5.57 -38.03 40.19
N MET A 90 -4.38 -37.62 40.59
CA MET A 90 -3.99 -36.25 40.86
C MET A 90 -4.48 -35.31 39.75
N ASN A 91 -5.46 -34.45 40.04
CA ASN A 91 -5.73 -33.26 39.25
C ASN A 91 -5.06 -32.07 39.94
N ILE A 92 -3.80 -31.82 39.59
CA ILE A 92 -3.17 -30.50 39.76
C ILE A 92 -3.32 -29.81 38.41
N GLY A 93 -4.48 -29.18 38.22
CA GLY A 93 -4.76 -28.29 37.09
C GLY A 93 -4.79 -26.86 37.61
N GLY A 94 -3.67 -26.14 37.52
CA GLY A 94 -3.72 -24.69 37.56
C GLY A 94 -4.21 -24.21 36.20
N GLU A 95 -5.47 -23.82 36.08
CA GLU A 95 -5.93 -23.10 34.88
C GLU A 95 -5.41 -21.66 34.94
N THR A 96 -4.25 -21.43 34.34
CA THR A 96 -3.79 -20.07 34.03
C THR A 96 -4.55 -19.58 32.79
N LEU A 97 -5.73 -19.02 32.96
CA LEU A 97 -6.49 -18.41 31.88
C LEU A 97 -5.84 -17.07 31.48
N TRP A 98 -4.99 -17.13 30.45
CA TRP A 98 -4.44 -15.95 29.80
C TRP A 98 -5.46 -15.39 28.81
N GLN A 99 -6.02 -14.22 29.11
CA GLN A 99 -6.95 -13.53 28.23
C GLN A 99 -6.39 -12.15 27.87
N ASN A 100 -5.88 -12.02 26.65
CA ASN A 100 -5.58 -10.73 26.02
C ASN A 100 -6.67 -10.45 24.98
N GLN A 101 -7.50 -9.43 25.23
CA GLN A 101 -8.50 -8.95 24.28
C GLN A 101 -8.19 -7.49 23.95
N PRO A 102 -7.42 -7.22 22.88
CA PRO A 102 -7.27 -5.85 22.40
C PRO A 102 -8.60 -5.36 21.85
N THR A 103 -9.04 -4.20 22.33
CA THR A 103 -10.14 -3.46 21.72
C THR A 103 -9.56 -2.63 20.59
N ILE A 104 -9.91 -2.99 19.34
CA ILE A 104 -9.54 -2.24 18.14
C ILE A 104 -10.73 -1.35 17.77
N GLN A 105 -10.51 -0.04 17.74
CA GLN A 105 -11.52 0.89 17.27
C GLN A 105 -11.32 1.15 15.78
N TYR A 106 -12.35 0.86 14.98
CA TYR A 106 -12.37 1.16 13.56
C TYR A 106 -13.19 2.44 13.31
N SER A 107 -12.76 3.23 12.35
CA SER A 107 -13.48 4.43 11.92
C SER A 107 -13.48 4.46 10.39
N PRO A 108 -14.63 4.64 9.73
CA PRO A 108 -14.68 4.59 8.28
C PRO A 108 -14.06 5.87 7.68
N LEU A 109 -13.27 5.70 6.62
CA LEU A 109 -12.74 6.83 5.85
C LEU A 109 -13.86 7.42 4.97
N GLN A 110 -14.42 8.55 5.38
CA GLN A 110 -15.57 9.19 4.71
C GLN A 110 -15.41 10.71 4.67
N GLY A 111 -16.33 11.40 3.98
CA GLY A 111 -16.41 12.86 3.99
C GLY A 111 -15.15 13.56 3.48
N GLN A 112 -14.65 14.51 4.26
CA GLN A 112 -13.51 15.35 3.87
C GLN A 112 -12.19 14.57 3.90
N GLU A 113 -12.01 13.65 4.85
CA GLU A 113 -10.81 12.81 4.93
C GLU A 113 -10.70 11.92 3.66
N PHE A 114 -11.80 11.29 3.24
CA PHE A 114 -11.85 10.54 1.97
C PHE A 114 -11.51 11.42 0.76
N ALA A 115 -12.10 12.63 0.67
CA ALA A 115 -11.83 13.55 -0.43
C ALA A 115 -10.36 13.97 -0.48
N ASN A 116 -9.78 14.30 0.67
CA ASN A 116 -8.40 14.74 0.77
C ASN A 116 -7.40 13.62 0.47
N GLN A 117 -7.63 12.41 0.97
CA GLN A 117 -6.68 11.31 0.86
C GLN A 117 -6.78 10.56 -0.47
N LEU A 118 -8.00 10.33 -0.97
CA LEU A 118 -8.22 9.49 -2.14
C LEU A 118 -8.50 10.27 -3.43
N MET A 119 -9.16 11.42 -3.35
CA MET A 119 -9.61 12.15 -4.54
C MET A 119 -8.67 13.27 -4.97
N GLN A 120 -7.86 13.84 -4.05
CA GLN A 120 -6.87 14.84 -4.45
C GLN A 120 -5.76 14.22 -5.32
N PRO A 121 -5.30 14.94 -6.37
CA PRO A 121 -4.10 14.56 -7.10
C PRO A 121 -2.90 14.38 -6.17
N ILE A 122 -2.05 13.39 -6.47
CA ILE A 122 -0.81 13.17 -5.73
C ILE A 122 0.10 14.39 -5.94
N ASP A 123 0.66 14.91 -4.84
CA ASP A 123 1.57 16.05 -4.91
C ASP A 123 2.85 15.67 -5.66
N ILE A 124 3.32 16.53 -6.57
CA ILE A 124 4.54 16.25 -7.33
C ILE A 124 5.78 16.10 -6.45
N GLY A 125 5.78 16.69 -5.24
CA GLY A 125 6.82 16.48 -4.24
C GLY A 125 6.82 15.06 -3.68
N ILE A 126 5.64 14.43 -3.50
CA ILE A 126 5.53 13.02 -3.12
C ILE A 126 6.08 12.14 -4.24
N ILE A 127 5.76 12.45 -5.50
CA ILE A 127 6.29 11.72 -6.67
C ILE A 127 7.82 11.78 -6.70
N GLN A 128 8.42 12.97 -6.51
CA GLN A 128 9.87 13.11 -6.42
C GLN A 128 10.46 12.29 -5.25
N GLN A 129 9.86 12.37 -4.06
CA GLN A 129 10.34 11.66 -2.87
C GLN A 129 10.34 10.15 -3.06
N ILE A 130 9.30 9.59 -3.69
CA ILE A 130 9.21 8.15 -4.01
C ILE A 130 10.32 7.74 -4.99
N ILE A 131 10.61 8.55 -6.01
CA ILE A 131 11.71 8.26 -6.94
C ILE A 131 13.05 8.25 -6.20
N TYR A 132 13.24 9.17 -5.26
CA TYR A 132 14.46 9.25 -4.44
C TYR A 132 14.56 8.15 -3.37
N SER A 133 13.45 7.54 -2.94
CA SER A 133 13.48 6.38 -2.04
C SER A 133 13.87 5.08 -2.75
N GLY A 134 14.17 5.14 -4.05
CA GLY A 134 14.72 4.04 -4.83
C GLY A 134 13.70 3.36 -5.75
N TRP A 135 12.52 3.95 -5.95
CA TRP A 135 11.55 3.43 -6.92
C TRP A 135 11.95 3.78 -8.36
N ASP A 136 11.79 2.80 -9.25
CA ASP A 136 11.96 3.02 -10.69
C ASP A 136 10.96 4.08 -11.18
N ILE A 137 11.46 5.12 -11.86
CA ILE A 137 10.63 6.23 -12.36
C ILE A 137 9.55 5.74 -13.32
N ASP A 138 9.81 4.65 -14.06
CA ASP A 138 8.84 4.09 -14.97
C ASP A 138 7.59 3.60 -14.26
N ARG A 139 7.76 2.82 -13.20
CA ARG A 139 6.65 2.32 -12.37
C ARG A 139 5.92 3.47 -11.69
N VAL A 140 6.65 4.45 -11.14
CA VAL A 140 6.05 5.62 -10.49
C VAL A 140 5.21 6.42 -11.49
N PHE A 141 5.75 6.73 -12.66
CA PHE A 141 5.06 7.56 -13.66
C PHE A 141 3.89 6.83 -14.30
N MET A 142 4.05 5.55 -14.66
CA MET A 142 2.96 4.74 -15.21
C MET A 142 1.78 4.64 -14.25
N LEU A 143 2.02 4.61 -12.93
CA LEU A 143 0.95 4.57 -11.93
C LEU A 143 0.37 5.95 -11.65
N THR A 144 1.22 6.96 -11.39
CA THR A 144 0.83 8.23 -10.77
C THR A 144 0.60 9.38 -11.74
N VAL A 145 1.01 9.27 -13.01
CA VAL A 145 0.90 10.38 -13.97
C VAL A 145 -0.18 10.07 -15.00
N GLN A 146 -1.14 10.98 -15.13
CA GLN A 146 -2.21 10.91 -16.14
C GLN A 146 -1.75 11.52 -17.47
N ASN A 147 -1.07 12.66 -17.42
CA ASN A 147 -0.48 13.29 -18.60
C ASN A 147 0.93 13.77 -18.28
N PHE A 148 1.84 13.54 -19.22
CA PHE A 148 3.17 14.10 -19.21
C PHE A 148 3.39 14.87 -20.51
N GLN A 149 3.26 16.19 -20.40
CA GLN A 149 3.03 17.13 -21.50
C GLN A 149 1.88 16.69 -22.41
N GLU A 150 2.09 16.69 -23.73
CA GLU A 150 1.12 16.21 -24.71
C GLU A 150 0.93 14.68 -24.73
N TYR A 151 1.66 13.91 -23.91
CA TYR A 151 1.63 12.44 -23.91
C TYR A 151 0.74 11.90 -22.77
N PRO A 152 -0.48 11.41 -23.07
CA PRO A 152 -1.39 10.89 -22.07
C PRO A 152 -1.11 9.42 -21.75
N ASN A 153 -1.29 9.05 -20.48
CA ASN A 153 -1.26 7.68 -19.98
C ASN A 153 -2.70 7.15 -19.87
N ILE A 154 -3.18 6.50 -20.93
CA ILE A 154 -4.60 6.13 -21.11
C ILE A 154 -4.79 4.61 -20.94
N PRO A 155 -5.27 4.14 -19.77
CA PRO A 155 -5.54 2.72 -19.53
C PRO A 155 -6.91 2.27 -20.04
N ARG A 156 -7.25 2.51 -21.30
CA ARG A 156 -8.57 2.18 -21.86
C ARG A 156 -8.39 1.50 -23.21
N GLU A 157 -9.15 0.44 -23.47
CA GLU A 157 -9.23 -0.21 -24.78
C GLU A 157 -10.01 0.62 -25.80
N GLY A 158 -9.77 0.37 -27.10
CA GLY A 158 -10.44 1.12 -28.16
C GLY A 158 -9.99 2.58 -28.21
N LEU A 159 -8.69 2.80 -28.07
CA LEU A 159 -8.06 4.09 -28.38
C LEU A 159 -8.09 4.30 -29.90
N ASP A 160 -8.36 5.53 -30.31
CA ASP A 160 -8.13 5.90 -31.71
C ASP A 160 -6.62 5.95 -32.04
N LEU A 161 -6.28 6.07 -33.32
CA LEU A 161 -4.89 6.05 -33.77
C LEU A 161 -4.06 7.21 -33.18
N ALA A 162 -4.66 8.39 -33.00
CA ALA A 162 -3.98 9.58 -32.48
C ALA A 162 -3.73 9.44 -30.96
N GLU A 163 -4.73 8.98 -30.21
CA GLU A 163 -4.62 8.63 -28.80
C GLU A 163 -3.54 7.58 -28.58
N LYS A 164 -3.60 6.47 -29.34
CA LYS A 164 -2.62 5.38 -29.26
C LYS A 164 -1.20 5.87 -29.53
N THR A 165 -1.00 6.70 -30.55
CA THR A 165 0.32 7.25 -30.88
C THR A 165 0.89 8.09 -29.74
N LYS A 166 0.09 8.97 -29.14
CA LYS A 166 0.56 9.79 -28.00
C LYS A 166 0.79 8.96 -26.75
N HIS A 167 -0.01 7.93 -26.53
CA HIS A 167 0.16 6.98 -25.43
C HIS A 167 1.45 6.16 -25.56
N ILE A 168 1.78 5.69 -26.76
CA ILE A 168 3.06 5.02 -27.05
C ILE A 168 4.22 5.94 -26.68
N LYS A 169 4.17 7.23 -27.08
CA LYS A 169 5.21 8.20 -26.73
C LYS A 169 5.36 8.43 -25.22
N PHE A 170 4.25 8.39 -24.46
CA PHE A 170 4.33 8.43 -22.99
C PHE A 170 5.20 7.29 -22.47
N HIS A 171 4.95 6.05 -22.92
CA HIS A 171 5.73 4.88 -22.51
C HIS A 171 7.18 4.96 -22.97
N GLU A 172 7.45 5.46 -24.18
CA GLU A 172 8.81 5.64 -24.70
C GLU A 172 9.62 6.64 -23.85
N VAL A 173 9.07 7.82 -23.58
CA VAL A 173 9.74 8.83 -22.74
C VAL A 173 10.05 8.25 -21.36
N VAL A 174 9.06 7.63 -20.73
CA VAL A 174 9.19 7.09 -19.38
C VAL A 174 10.23 5.95 -19.33
N TYR A 175 10.29 5.12 -20.37
CA TYR A 175 11.34 4.10 -20.53
C TYR A 175 12.73 4.72 -20.65
N LEU A 176 12.90 5.73 -21.50
CA LEU A 176 14.20 6.41 -21.66
C LEU A 176 14.64 7.13 -20.38
N MET A 177 13.70 7.71 -19.63
CA MET A 177 13.99 8.29 -18.32
C MET A 177 14.46 7.23 -17.31
N LYS A 178 13.87 6.03 -17.34
CA LYS A 178 14.37 4.90 -16.55
C LYS A 178 15.80 4.54 -16.92
N GLU A 179 16.13 4.48 -18.21
CA GLU A 179 17.50 4.21 -18.64
C GLU A 179 18.49 5.24 -18.09
N LEU A 180 18.12 6.53 -18.11
CA LEU A 180 18.93 7.59 -17.49
C LEU A 180 19.01 7.43 -15.96
N GLN A 181 17.93 7.03 -15.29
CA GLN A 181 17.91 6.77 -13.86
C GLN A 181 18.85 5.61 -13.50
N MET A 182 18.82 4.51 -14.25
CA MET A 182 19.64 3.32 -14.01
C MET A 182 21.14 3.58 -14.18
N ARG A 183 21.51 4.59 -14.98
CA ARG A 183 22.89 5.07 -15.13
C ARG A 183 23.33 6.04 -14.03
N GLY A 184 22.40 6.53 -13.21
CA GLY A 184 22.66 7.58 -12.22
C GLY A 184 22.69 9.00 -12.80
N ASP A 185 22.25 9.17 -14.04
CA ASP A 185 22.32 10.43 -14.78
C ASP A 185 21.09 11.33 -14.56
N LEU A 186 19.96 10.74 -14.19
CA LEU A 186 18.69 11.46 -14.01
C LEU A 186 18.60 12.11 -12.62
N GLN A 187 18.53 13.44 -12.59
CA GLN A 187 18.16 14.21 -11.41
C GLN A 187 16.72 14.71 -11.54
N VAL A 188 15.92 14.54 -10.48
CA VAL A 188 14.52 14.98 -10.40
C VAL A 188 14.35 15.95 -9.24
N GLY A 189 13.89 17.18 -9.45
CA GLY A 189 13.73 18.18 -8.39
C GLY A 189 12.40 18.93 -8.45
N ILE A 190 11.99 19.56 -7.34
CA ILE A 190 10.93 20.57 -7.35
C ILE A 190 11.57 21.96 -7.44
N ARG A 191 11.13 22.74 -8.43
CA ARG A 191 11.38 24.17 -8.50
C ARG A 191 10.12 24.92 -8.08
N LEU A 192 10.27 25.87 -7.18
CA LEU A 192 9.23 26.84 -6.87
C LEU A 192 9.45 28.04 -7.78
N GLU A 193 8.42 28.44 -8.51
CA GLU A 193 8.45 29.66 -9.29
C GLU A 193 8.37 30.85 -8.32
N SER A 194 9.37 31.74 -8.38
CA SER A 194 9.52 32.89 -7.49
C SER A 194 8.87 34.13 -8.11
N GLU A 195 7.61 34.05 -8.51
CA GLU A 195 6.80 35.21 -8.89
C GLU A 195 5.97 35.67 -7.66
N PRO A 196 5.82 36.97 -7.40
CA PRO A 196 5.00 37.47 -6.28
C PRO A 196 3.51 37.15 -6.51
N GLY A 197 3.06 35.99 -6.02
CA GLY A 197 1.64 35.60 -6.02
C GLY A 197 1.32 34.25 -6.65
N ALA A 198 2.21 33.67 -7.46
CA ALA A 198 2.03 32.35 -8.06
C ALA A 198 2.94 31.31 -7.36
N LYS A 199 2.35 30.47 -6.51
CA LYS A 199 3.04 29.30 -5.92
C LYS A 199 2.86 28.06 -6.81
N THR A 200 3.24 28.15 -8.08
CA THR A 200 3.25 26.99 -8.97
C THR A 200 4.47 26.13 -8.63
N LYS A 201 4.22 24.85 -8.32
CA LYS A 201 5.29 23.86 -8.17
C LYS A 201 5.60 23.29 -9.55
N ASN A 202 6.87 23.33 -9.92
CA ASN A 202 7.35 22.78 -11.18
C ASN A 202 8.21 21.55 -10.89
N LEU A 203 7.96 20.46 -11.61
CA LEU A 203 8.81 19.28 -11.60
C LEU A 203 9.93 19.51 -12.61
N GLN A 204 11.18 19.40 -12.17
CA GLN A 204 12.36 19.65 -12.98
C GLN A 204 13.16 18.37 -13.16
N PHE A 205 13.63 18.12 -14.37
CA PHE A 205 14.56 17.04 -14.69
C PHE A 205 15.86 17.63 -15.20
N ALA A 206 16.99 17.05 -14.77
CA ALA A 206 18.30 17.40 -15.30
C ALA A 206 19.12 16.14 -15.56
N PHE A 207 19.79 16.08 -16.70
CA PHE A 207 20.64 14.96 -17.12
C PHE A 207 21.73 15.43 -18.11
N PRO A 208 22.86 14.71 -18.22
CA PRO A 208 23.95 15.05 -19.14
C PRO A 208 23.50 15.09 -20.60
N SER A 209 24.12 15.93 -21.45
CA SER A 209 23.82 16.01 -22.88
C SER A 209 24.72 15.14 -23.77
N ASP A 210 25.49 14.24 -23.18
CA ASP A 210 26.61 13.53 -23.83
C ASP A 210 26.22 12.20 -24.49
N ASN A 211 24.99 11.71 -24.28
CA ASN A 211 24.54 10.42 -24.77
C ASN A 211 23.23 10.50 -25.58
N ASP A 212 23.00 9.50 -26.43
CA ASP A 212 21.87 9.53 -27.38
C ASP A 212 20.51 9.36 -26.67
N THR A 213 20.46 8.60 -25.57
CA THR A 213 19.25 8.49 -24.73
C THR A 213 18.83 9.86 -24.21
N ALA A 214 19.77 10.65 -23.70
CA ALA A 214 19.53 12.01 -23.23
C ALA A 214 19.04 12.94 -24.34
N LYS A 215 19.65 12.89 -25.52
CA LYS A 215 19.20 13.68 -26.68
C LYS A 215 17.77 13.33 -27.08
N GLU A 216 17.41 12.06 -27.08
CA GLU A 216 16.06 11.60 -27.43
C GLU A 216 15.03 12.08 -26.38
N VAL A 217 15.33 11.98 -25.09
CA VAL A 217 14.46 12.52 -24.03
C VAL A 217 14.31 14.04 -24.18
N ALA A 218 15.41 14.76 -24.41
CA ALA A 218 15.38 16.21 -24.62
C ALA A 218 14.55 16.60 -25.85
N GLN A 219 14.63 15.83 -26.95
CA GLN A 219 13.83 16.08 -28.14
C GLN A 219 12.34 15.82 -27.89
N LEU A 220 11.99 14.71 -27.24
CA LEU A 220 10.60 14.35 -26.97
C LEU A 220 9.93 15.30 -25.97
N MET A 221 10.69 15.82 -25.00
CA MET A 221 10.19 16.61 -23.87
C MET A 221 10.51 18.10 -23.96
N LYS A 222 11.09 18.55 -25.10
CA LYS A 222 11.49 19.94 -25.34
C LYS A 222 12.47 20.45 -24.28
N GLY A 223 13.46 19.64 -23.95
CA GLY A 223 14.52 19.96 -23.00
C GLY A 223 15.48 21.01 -23.55
N GLU A 224 15.89 21.94 -22.68
CA GLU A 224 16.82 23.02 -23.02
C GLU A 224 18.23 22.68 -22.55
N MET A 225 19.24 23.02 -23.36
CA MET A 225 20.63 22.83 -22.96
C MET A 225 21.08 23.97 -22.06
N SER A 226 21.50 23.63 -20.84
CA SER A 226 22.12 24.57 -19.91
C SER A 226 23.58 24.85 -20.30
N ALA A 227 24.11 25.97 -19.78
CA ALA A 227 25.52 26.35 -19.97
C ALA A 227 26.52 25.29 -19.49
N ASN A 228 26.10 24.40 -18.58
CA ASN A 228 26.95 23.37 -17.98
C ASN A 228 26.89 22.02 -18.74
N GLY A 229 26.37 21.99 -19.97
CA GLY A 229 26.31 20.76 -20.78
C GLY A 229 25.30 19.72 -20.25
N LYS A 230 24.24 20.20 -19.58
CA LYS A 230 23.12 19.35 -19.14
C LYS A 230 21.84 19.79 -19.83
N TYR A 231 21.00 18.83 -20.21
CA TYR A 231 19.62 19.13 -20.55
C TYR A 231 18.82 19.38 -19.27
N ILE A 232 17.96 20.39 -19.31
CA ILE A 232 17.01 20.74 -18.26
C ILE A 232 15.61 20.71 -18.86
N ILE A 233 14.68 20.03 -18.20
CA ILE A 233 13.26 20.02 -18.55
C ILE A 233 12.51 20.58 -17.35
N ASN A 234 11.81 21.70 -17.55
CA ASN A 234 10.90 22.29 -16.55
C ASN A 234 9.46 21.95 -16.91
N ILE A 235 8.76 21.28 -16.00
CA ILE A 235 7.38 20.84 -16.20
C ILE A 235 6.49 21.47 -15.15
N VAL A 236 5.60 22.37 -15.57
CA VAL A 236 4.60 22.98 -14.69
C VAL A 236 3.57 21.94 -14.23
N GLN A 237 3.14 21.98 -12.98
CA GLN A 237 1.98 21.20 -12.54
C GLN A 237 0.71 21.83 -13.11
N GLY A 238 -0.09 21.05 -13.86
CA GLY A 238 -1.27 21.57 -14.55
C GLY A 238 -0.97 21.96 -15.98
N PHE A 239 -1.21 23.22 -16.31
CA PHE A 239 -0.99 23.82 -17.62
C PHE A 239 -0.31 25.18 -17.48
N ASP A 240 0.44 25.58 -18.51
CA ASP A 240 1.08 26.90 -18.56
C ASP A 240 0.09 28.00 -18.99
N GLU A 241 0.54 29.26 -19.01
CA GLU A 241 -0.27 30.42 -19.43
C GLU A 241 -0.80 30.33 -20.88
N LYS A 242 -0.20 29.47 -21.70
CA LYS A 242 -0.59 29.23 -23.10
C LYS A 242 -1.54 28.03 -23.23
N GLY A 243 -1.88 27.38 -22.13
CA GLY A 243 -2.73 26.18 -22.10
C GLY A 243 -2.00 24.89 -22.49
N ASN A 244 -0.67 24.89 -22.57
CA ASN A 244 0.08 23.66 -22.77
C ASN A 244 0.09 22.85 -21.49
N ILE A 245 -0.22 21.57 -21.59
CA ILE A 245 -0.19 20.65 -20.45
C ILE A 245 1.27 20.48 -20.02
N GLY A 246 1.52 20.57 -18.71
CA GLY A 246 2.78 20.20 -18.09
C GLY A 246 2.70 18.78 -17.54
N ILE A 247 2.53 18.61 -16.22
CA ILE A 247 2.27 17.30 -15.62
C ILE A 247 0.92 17.29 -14.90
N LEU A 248 0.14 16.25 -15.15
CA LEU A 248 -1.14 16.00 -14.46
C LEU A 248 -1.01 14.71 -13.65
N PRO A 249 -0.78 14.79 -12.33
CA PRO A 249 -0.82 13.64 -11.45
C PRO A 249 -2.23 13.06 -11.32
N ARG A 250 -2.32 11.75 -11.15
CA ARG A 250 -3.52 11.03 -10.74
C ARG A 250 -3.75 11.23 -9.24
N SER A 251 -5.00 11.14 -8.83
CA SER A 251 -5.34 10.88 -7.43
C SER A 251 -5.11 9.42 -7.07
N LEU A 252 -5.09 9.09 -5.78
CA LEU A 252 -4.95 7.70 -5.36
C LEU A 252 -6.11 6.84 -5.82
N LEU A 253 -7.33 7.36 -5.80
CA LEU A 253 -8.51 6.71 -6.36
C LEU A 253 -8.34 6.45 -7.87
N SER A 254 -7.76 7.39 -8.61
CA SER A 254 -7.46 7.21 -10.04
C SER A 254 -6.38 6.15 -10.27
N CYS A 255 -5.34 6.08 -9.43
CA CYS A 255 -4.37 4.99 -9.43
C CYS A 255 -5.05 3.63 -9.16
N MET A 256 -5.98 3.56 -8.21
CA MET A 256 -6.74 2.35 -7.92
C MET A 256 -7.65 1.96 -9.09
N HIS A 257 -8.31 2.91 -9.76
CA HIS A 257 -9.09 2.65 -10.97
C HIS A 257 -8.22 2.18 -12.15
N TYR A 258 -6.99 2.69 -12.26
CA TYR A 258 -6.02 2.20 -13.25
C TYR A 258 -5.70 0.73 -12.97
N LEU A 259 -5.32 0.40 -11.73
CA LEU A 259 -4.92 -0.96 -11.32
C LEU A 259 -6.07 -1.95 -11.23
N SER A 260 -7.30 -1.51 -10.94
CA SER A 260 -8.46 -2.40 -10.87
C SER A 260 -8.72 -3.10 -12.20
N LYS A 261 -8.40 -2.44 -13.32
CA LYS A 261 -8.52 -3.02 -14.66
C LYS A 261 -7.59 -4.22 -14.88
N SER A 262 -6.55 -4.36 -14.07
CA SER A 262 -5.66 -5.53 -14.10
C SER A 262 -6.17 -6.73 -13.29
N VAL A 263 -7.37 -6.62 -12.70
CA VAL A 263 -8.08 -7.74 -12.08
C VAL A 263 -8.75 -8.60 -13.13
N ILE A 264 -8.35 -9.87 -13.17
CA ILE A 264 -8.92 -10.89 -14.07
C ILE A 264 -10.26 -11.33 -13.49
N ILE A 265 -11.34 -11.06 -14.23
CA ILE A 265 -12.69 -11.44 -13.86
C ILE A 265 -12.96 -12.91 -14.25
N PRO A 266 -13.63 -13.71 -13.40
CA PRO A 266 -14.10 -15.04 -13.77
C PRO A 266 -15.01 -15.01 -15.00
N VAL A 267 -14.86 -15.98 -15.91
CA VAL A 267 -15.67 -16.04 -17.16
C VAL A 267 -17.17 -16.03 -16.86
N SER A 268 -17.61 -16.76 -15.83
CA SER A 268 -19.02 -16.79 -15.40
C SER A 268 -19.56 -15.39 -15.06
N ASP A 269 -18.75 -14.53 -14.45
CA ASP A 269 -19.20 -13.19 -14.07
C ASP A 269 -19.25 -12.24 -15.28
N ILE A 270 -18.48 -12.52 -16.33
CA ILE A 270 -18.57 -11.80 -17.61
C ILE A 270 -19.84 -12.21 -18.35
N GLU A 271 -20.12 -13.51 -18.43
CA GLU A 271 -21.33 -14.07 -19.06
C GLU A 271 -22.60 -13.58 -18.37
N ASP A 272 -22.59 -13.51 -17.04
CA ASP A 272 -23.66 -12.96 -16.21
C ASP A 272 -23.76 -11.42 -16.24
N LYS A 273 -22.89 -10.74 -17.02
CA LYS A 273 -22.83 -9.27 -17.14
C LYS A 273 -22.61 -8.54 -15.81
N LYS A 274 -21.94 -9.18 -14.86
CA LYS A 274 -21.57 -8.57 -13.57
C LYS A 274 -20.35 -7.66 -13.71
N ALA A 275 -19.52 -7.88 -14.72
CA ALA A 275 -18.41 -7.00 -15.11
C ALA A 275 -18.04 -7.21 -16.59
N CYS A 276 -17.42 -6.21 -17.21
CA CYS A 276 -16.97 -6.31 -18.60
C CYS A 276 -15.58 -6.95 -18.69
N SER A 277 -15.33 -7.78 -19.71
CA SER A 277 -13.96 -8.23 -20.02
C SER A 277 -13.12 -7.07 -20.56
N LEU A 278 -11.80 -7.12 -20.30
CA LEU A 278 -10.80 -6.30 -20.97
C LEU A 278 -9.83 -7.30 -21.61
N GLN A 279 -9.64 -7.20 -22.93
CA GLN A 279 -8.85 -8.15 -23.73
C GLN A 279 -7.34 -7.92 -23.60
N GLY A 280 -6.91 -6.86 -22.92
CA GLY A 280 -5.51 -6.57 -22.65
C GLY A 280 -4.75 -6.25 -23.94
N GLU A 281 -5.32 -5.35 -24.76
CA GLU A 281 -4.72 -4.91 -26.02
C GLU A 281 -3.22 -4.60 -25.86
N LYS A 282 -2.42 -5.14 -26.77
CA LYS A 282 -0.98 -4.94 -26.79
C LYS A 282 -0.58 -3.85 -27.77
N PHE A 283 0.55 -3.22 -27.50
CA PHE A 283 1.14 -2.24 -28.38
C PHE A 283 2.67 -2.33 -28.33
N ASP A 284 3.29 -2.01 -29.45
CA ASP A 284 4.74 -1.94 -29.56
C ASP A 284 5.23 -0.53 -29.21
N ILE A 285 6.29 -0.48 -28.41
CA ILE A 285 7.17 0.68 -28.26
C ILE A 285 8.50 0.36 -28.95
N LYS A 286 9.30 1.38 -29.27
CA LYS A 286 10.66 1.17 -29.84
C LYS A 286 11.52 0.14 -29.09
N HIS A 287 11.27 -0.06 -27.79
CA HIS A 287 12.08 -0.88 -26.89
C HIS A 287 11.36 -2.14 -26.37
N GLY A 288 10.29 -2.59 -27.02
CA GLY A 288 9.60 -3.83 -26.68
C GLY A 288 8.07 -3.76 -26.79
N GLU A 289 7.40 -4.84 -26.36
CA GLU A 289 5.94 -4.92 -26.35
C GLU A 289 5.40 -4.57 -24.95
N LYS A 290 4.30 -3.82 -24.92
CA LYS A 290 3.61 -3.40 -23.70
C LYS A 290 2.12 -3.72 -23.77
N LYS A 291 1.50 -3.87 -22.60
CA LYS A 291 0.04 -4.06 -22.48
C LYS A 291 -0.62 -2.76 -22.04
N LEU A 292 -1.74 -2.41 -22.67
CA LEU A 292 -2.43 -1.14 -22.43
C LEU A 292 -3.01 -1.00 -21.01
N VAL A 293 -3.34 -2.14 -20.38
CA VAL A 293 -4.16 -2.16 -19.17
C VAL A 293 -3.62 -3.10 -18.06
N THR A 294 -2.72 -4.02 -18.41
CA THR A 294 -2.25 -5.10 -17.51
C THR A 294 -0.74 -5.10 -17.30
N ASP A 295 -0.08 -3.96 -17.54
CA ASP A 295 1.39 -3.91 -17.50
C ASP A 295 1.97 -3.80 -16.09
N LEU A 296 1.26 -3.21 -15.11
CA LEU A 296 1.83 -2.97 -13.77
C LEU A 296 1.49 -4.02 -12.72
N LEU A 297 0.33 -4.67 -12.83
CA LEU A 297 -0.23 -5.57 -11.82
C LEU A 297 -0.98 -6.70 -12.52
N THR A 298 -1.08 -7.86 -11.89
CA THR A 298 -2.05 -8.90 -12.25
C THR A 298 -2.69 -9.46 -10.99
N VAL A 299 -4.01 -9.42 -10.93
CA VAL A 299 -4.79 -10.07 -9.86
C VAL A 299 -5.54 -11.25 -10.46
N TYR A 300 -5.22 -12.44 -9.96
CA TYR A 300 -5.79 -13.70 -10.39
C TYR A 300 -7.05 -14.01 -9.59
N ASN A 301 -7.82 -14.98 -10.07
CA ASN A 301 -8.97 -15.51 -9.36
C ASN A 301 -8.94 -17.05 -9.31
N VAL A 302 -9.51 -17.64 -8.25
CA VAL A 302 -9.70 -19.08 -8.07
C VAL A 302 -10.96 -19.36 -7.23
N PRO A 303 -11.68 -20.48 -7.45
CA PRO A 303 -12.89 -20.78 -6.66
C PRO A 303 -12.65 -21.07 -5.17
N ARG A 304 -11.43 -21.49 -4.81
CA ARG A 304 -11.05 -21.85 -3.43
C ARG A 304 -9.85 -21.05 -2.99
N LYS A 305 -9.70 -20.85 -1.67
CA LYS A 305 -8.60 -20.06 -1.10
C LYS A 305 -7.23 -20.55 -1.61
N PRO A 306 -6.41 -19.68 -2.21
CA PRO A 306 -5.08 -20.06 -2.67
C PRO A 306 -4.15 -20.32 -1.48
N LYS A 307 -3.19 -21.24 -1.66
CA LYS A 307 -2.16 -21.54 -0.66
C LYS A 307 -0.96 -20.58 -0.76
N ASP A 308 -0.51 -20.31 -1.98
CA ASP A 308 0.72 -19.57 -2.27
C ASP A 308 0.43 -18.16 -2.80
N ALA A 309 -0.33 -17.39 -2.04
CA ALA A 309 -0.68 -16.01 -2.36
C ALA A 309 0.08 -15.03 -1.48
N TYR A 310 0.58 -13.95 -2.08
CA TYR A 310 1.11 -12.81 -1.33
C TYR A 310 0.00 -12.13 -0.52
N VAL A 311 -1.16 -11.92 -1.17
CA VAL A 311 -2.39 -11.45 -0.54
C VAL A 311 -3.58 -12.08 -1.26
N ALA A 312 -4.62 -12.46 -0.51
CA ALA A 312 -5.81 -13.06 -1.06
C ALA A 312 -7.06 -12.60 -0.29
N ILE A 313 -8.12 -12.30 -1.02
CA ILE A 313 -9.43 -11.93 -0.48
C ILE A 313 -10.53 -12.78 -1.10
N LYS A 314 -11.62 -12.97 -0.37
CA LYS A 314 -12.85 -13.53 -0.91
C LYS A 314 -13.78 -12.39 -1.29
N TYR A 315 -14.27 -12.39 -2.52
CA TYR A 315 -15.29 -11.45 -2.98
C TYR A 315 -16.36 -12.21 -3.75
N ARG A 316 -17.62 -12.08 -3.33
CA ARG A 316 -18.72 -12.94 -3.79
C ARG A 316 -18.35 -14.41 -3.56
N ASP A 317 -18.48 -15.26 -4.58
CA ASP A 317 -18.19 -16.69 -4.51
C ASP A 317 -16.79 -17.07 -5.02
N THR A 318 -15.91 -16.09 -5.21
CA THR A 318 -14.56 -16.30 -5.77
C THR A 318 -13.47 -15.69 -4.89
N TRP A 319 -12.29 -16.31 -4.89
CA TRP A 319 -11.08 -15.75 -4.27
C TRP A 319 -10.26 -14.99 -5.31
N PHE A 320 -9.86 -13.76 -4.98
CA PHE A 320 -8.96 -12.94 -5.77
C PHE A 320 -7.63 -12.80 -5.06
N TYR A 321 -6.51 -12.86 -5.79
CA TYR A 321 -5.19 -12.90 -5.17
C TYR A 321 -4.06 -12.42 -6.08
N ILE A 322 -2.97 -12.00 -5.45
CA ILE A 322 -1.68 -11.79 -6.09
C ILE A 322 -0.78 -12.98 -5.74
N LYS A 323 -0.16 -13.60 -6.75
CA LYS A 323 0.76 -14.73 -6.54
C LYS A 323 1.99 -14.28 -5.76
N ASP A 324 2.52 -15.14 -4.89
CA ASP A 324 3.71 -14.78 -4.11
C ASP A 324 5.00 -14.67 -4.95
N GLU A 325 5.08 -15.47 -6.02
CA GLU A 325 6.17 -15.45 -7.02
C GLU A 325 6.12 -14.24 -7.97
N ASP A 326 5.00 -13.51 -8.05
CA ASP A 326 4.85 -12.38 -8.95
C ASP A 326 5.44 -11.10 -8.34
N LEU A 327 6.77 -11.00 -8.40
CA LEU A 327 7.52 -9.87 -7.86
C LEU A 327 7.15 -8.54 -8.50
N HIS A 328 6.75 -8.55 -9.78
CA HIS A 328 6.38 -7.31 -10.49
C HIS A 328 5.07 -6.74 -9.96
N SER A 329 4.04 -7.58 -9.84
CA SER A 329 2.77 -7.22 -9.20
C SER A 329 2.96 -6.81 -7.74
N LYS A 330 3.80 -7.54 -6.98
CA LYS A 330 4.10 -7.20 -5.57
C LYS A 330 4.73 -5.82 -5.44
N LYS A 331 5.71 -5.47 -6.29
CA LYS A 331 6.32 -4.13 -6.29
C LYS A 331 5.28 -3.04 -6.54
N THR A 332 4.44 -3.18 -7.57
CA THR A 332 3.40 -2.19 -7.86
C THR A 332 2.37 -2.08 -6.72
N PHE A 333 1.96 -3.20 -6.15
CA PHE A 333 1.02 -3.21 -5.04
C PHE A 333 1.61 -2.57 -3.77
N MET A 334 2.90 -2.78 -3.51
CA MET A 334 3.61 -2.09 -2.43
C MET A 334 3.70 -0.59 -2.67
N LEU A 335 3.99 -0.14 -3.90
CA LEU A 335 3.97 1.28 -4.25
C LEU A 335 2.58 1.91 -3.98
N LEU A 336 1.50 1.20 -4.31
CA LEU A 336 0.14 1.66 -4.04
C LEU A 336 -0.13 1.82 -2.54
N LEU A 337 0.30 0.86 -1.72
CA LEU A 337 0.18 0.93 -0.26
C LEU A 337 1.02 2.08 0.33
N GLU A 338 2.23 2.30 -0.19
CA GLU A 338 3.08 3.41 0.23
C GLU A 338 2.45 4.77 -0.11
N LEU A 339 1.91 4.93 -1.32
CA LEU A 339 1.16 6.11 -1.72
C LEU A 339 -0.07 6.36 -0.82
N PHE A 340 -0.79 5.29 -0.45
CA PHE A 340 -1.92 5.38 0.49
C PHE A 340 -1.49 5.90 1.86
N ASN A 341 -0.39 5.39 2.40
CA ASN A 341 0.15 5.81 3.69
C ASN A 341 0.74 7.23 3.66
N LEU A 342 1.34 7.66 2.54
CA LEU A 342 1.89 9.02 2.42
C LEU A 342 0.79 10.08 2.31
N GLN A 343 -0.35 9.73 1.71
CA GLN A 343 -1.50 10.64 1.61
C GLN A 343 -2.30 10.74 2.92
N SER A 344 -2.27 9.72 3.79
CA SER A 344 -3.00 9.72 5.07
C SER A 344 -2.41 10.69 6.10
N GLY A 345 -1.11 11.00 6.03
CA GLY A 345 -0.40 11.92 6.94
C GLY A 345 -0.84 13.39 6.89
N ARG A 346 -1.86 13.73 6.08
CA ARG A 346 -2.49 15.06 6.05
C ARG A 346 -3.68 15.18 7.03
N ALA A 347 -4.10 14.09 7.67
CA ALA A 347 -5.16 14.13 8.68
C ALA A 347 -4.64 14.79 9.97
N GLN A 348 -5.34 15.82 10.43
CA GLN A 348 -5.05 16.55 11.66
C GLN A 348 -5.17 15.58 12.85
N ASP A 349 -4.10 15.42 13.64
CA ASP A 349 -4.01 14.58 14.84
C ASP A 349 -5.28 14.70 15.72
N ARG A 350 -6.21 13.74 15.60
CA ARG A 350 -7.19 13.50 16.65
C ARG A 350 -6.56 12.49 17.60
N GLY A 351 -5.85 13.01 18.60
CA GLY A 351 -5.29 12.19 19.67
C GLY A 351 -6.36 11.29 20.30
N PRO A 352 -5.99 10.12 20.85
CA PRO A 352 -6.94 9.17 21.38
C PRO A 352 -7.76 9.79 22.52
N VAL A 353 -9.09 9.76 22.40
CA VAL A 353 -10.00 10.11 23.50
C VAL A 353 -10.00 8.93 24.46
N LEU A 354 -9.31 9.09 25.59
CA LEU A 354 -9.22 8.07 26.62
C LEU A 354 -10.55 8.00 27.39
N THR A 355 -11.40 7.02 27.12
CA THR A 355 -12.55 6.70 27.97
C THR A 355 -12.14 5.63 28.98
N LEU A 356 -11.79 6.05 30.19
CA LEU A 356 -11.54 5.13 31.30
C LEU A 356 -12.88 4.52 31.77
N PRO A 357 -13.00 3.17 31.87
CA PRO A 357 -14.15 2.56 32.53
C PRO A 357 -14.09 2.86 34.03
N ILE A 358 -15.17 3.43 34.56
CA ILE A 358 -15.36 3.61 36.00
C ILE A 358 -15.73 2.24 36.57
N GLY A 359 -14.76 1.55 37.17
CA GLY A 359 -15.03 0.32 37.93
C GLY A 359 -15.79 0.66 39.20
N VAL A 360 -17.03 0.18 39.31
CA VAL A 360 -17.80 0.22 40.56
C VAL A 360 -17.24 -0.89 41.45
N GLY A 361 -16.72 -0.49 42.63
CA GLY A 361 -16.04 -1.38 43.59
C GLY A 361 -16.95 -2.32 44.36
#